data_AF-A0A817C445-F1
#
_entry.id   AF-A0A817C445-F1
#
_cell.length_a   1.000
_cell.length_b   1.000
_cell.length_c   1.000
_cell.angle_alpha   90.00
_cell.angle_beta   90.00
_cell.angle_gamma   90.00
#
_symmetry.space_group_name_H-M   'P 1'
#
loop_
_entity.id
_entity.type
_entity.pdbx_description
1 polymer ?
#
loop_
_entity_poly.entity_id
_entity_poly.type
_entity_poly.pdbx_seq_one_letter_code
_entity_poly.pdbx_strand_id
1 'polypeptide(L)'
;MIILDAVSNLQAHRALPRTLSYLKSLGLYTFERHTIVGDGTFENIVPMLFGQSAIHYQIPNTNDSRYEFIRMETKLDPKTKKRYQVKKIIHYPGPFDDHPFIVKNFSRLNYTTYFSEEWRESAFYNLKNGFRQAPTDYYLRQYWLSLYETMSYNKFSGNSNPKPCYLNKLLHYLSLDWLESFINIHHKTSDYPTFGIMKMNEMSHDYLERLFWIDYDLKTLFENLFQKKLLNNTILIFCGDHGHRQHRLRLTRIGSFEAKLPFFSMLVPESFKQQFPQVMKNLKHNEQSMENIYCQRECFIYHKV
;
A
#
# COMPACT_ATOMS: atom_id res chain seq x y z
N MET A 1 3.86 1.22 -8.41
CA MET A 1 3.74 1.87 -7.09
C MET A 1 4.19 0.89 -6.03
N ILE A 2 5.13 1.28 -5.17
CA ILE A 2 5.57 0.52 -4.00
C ILE A 2 5.18 1.34 -2.77
N ILE A 3 4.32 0.78 -1.94
CA ILE A 3 3.71 1.44 -0.78
C ILE A 3 4.16 0.70 0.47
N LEU A 4 4.79 1.40 1.40
CA LEU A 4 5.20 0.89 2.70
C LEU A 4 4.17 1.29 3.76
N ASP A 5 3.75 0.35 4.59
CA ASP A 5 2.82 0.65 5.68
C ASP A 5 3.53 1.41 6.82
N ALA A 6 2.93 2.48 7.33
CA ALA A 6 3.40 3.13 8.55
C ALA A 6 4.81 3.77 8.48
N VAL A 7 5.24 4.19 7.29
CA VAL A 7 6.53 4.85 7.08
C VAL A 7 6.39 6.38 6.94
N SER A 8 6.88 7.11 7.95
CA SER A 8 6.98 8.57 7.88
C SER A 8 8.15 9.03 7.01
N ASN A 9 8.12 10.28 6.55
CA ASN A 9 9.21 10.86 5.78
C ASN A 9 10.55 10.82 6.56
N LEU A 10 10.52 11.16 7.85
CA LEU A 10 11.72 11.10 8.70
C LEU A 10 12.18 9.66 8.95
N GLN A 11 11.26 8.72 9.13
CA GLN A 11 11.63 7.31 9.30
C GLN A 11 12.28 6.75 8.03
N ALA A 12 11.74 7.03 6.84
CA ALA A 12 12.35 6.63 5.58
C ALA A 12 13.78 7.15 5.45
N HIS A 13 14.02 8.43 5.77
CA HIS A 13 15.36 9.01 5.72
C HIS A 13 16.35 8.39 6.72
N ARG A 14 15.87 7.95 7.89
CA ARG A 14 16.71 7.27 8.90
C ARG A 14 16.98 5.80 8.55
N ALA A 15 15.95 5.10 8.07
CA ALA A 15 15.97 3.64 7.91
C ALA A 15 16.38 3.18 6.52
N LEU A 16 16.19 4.01 5.48
CA LEU A 16 16.47 3.68 4.08
C LEU A 16 17.56 4.56 3.41
N PRO A 17 18.67 4.92 4.10
CA PRO A 17 19.63 5.88 3.56
C PRO A 17 20.29 5.39 2.26
N ARG A 18 20.54 4.09 2.11
CA ARG A 18 21.21 3.54 0.91
C ARG A 18 20.27 3.54 -0.29
N THR A 19 19.03 3.08 -0.10
CA THR A 19 17.98 3.09 -1.11
C THR A 19 17.69 4.50 -1.59
N LEU A 20 17.44 5.43 -0.67
CA LEU A 20 17.11 6.80 -1.02
C LEU A 20 18.28 7.53 -1.67
N SER A 21 19.52 7.29 -1.25
CA SER A 21 20.72 7.85 -1.90
C SER A 21 20.83 7.37 -3.35
N TYR A 22 20.65 6.07 -3.59
CA TYR A 22 20.66 5.53 -4.95
C TYR A 22 19.55 6.12 -5.83
N LEU A 23 18.30 6.14 -5.36
CA LEU A 23 17.20 6.72 -6.12
C LEU A 23 17.38 8.22 -6.35
N LYS A 24 17.91 8.98 -5.36
CA LYS A 24 18.25 10.40 -5.53
C LYS A 24 19.28 10.61 -6.64
N SER A 25 20.26 9.72 -6.79
CA SER A 25 21.22 9.77 -7.91
C SER A 25 20.57 9.60 -9.29
N LEU A 26 19.35 9.02 -9.35
CA LEU A 26 18.55 8.87 -10.56
C LEU A 26 17.55 10.02 -10.78
N GLY A 27 17.56 11.05 -9.93
CA GLY A 27 16.66 12.20 -10.01
C GLY A 27 15.32 12.03 -9.30
N LEU A 28 15.31 11.41 -8.12
CA LEU A 28 14.13 11.25 -7.27
C LEU A 28 13.58 12.60 -6.80
N TYR A 29 12.30 12.83 -7.03
CA TYR A 29 11.52 13.92 -6.42
C TYR A 29 11.01 13.48 -5.05
N THR A 30 11.20 14.29 -4.01
CA THR A 30 10.81 13.96 -2.62
C THR A 30 9.88 15.02 -2.05
N PHE A 31 8.69 14.62 -1.61
CA PHE A 31 7.64 15.55 -1.20
C PHE A 31 7.64 15.72 0.31
N GLU A 32 8.46 16.66 0.78
CA GLU A 32 8.78 16.84 2.21
C GLU A 32 7.58 17.24 3.08
N ARG A 33 6.53 17.79 2.47
CA ARG A 33 5.33 18.30 3.16
C ARG A 33 4.06 17.51 2.83
N HIS A 34 4.22 16.30 2.34
CA HIS A 34 3.09 15.41 2.07
C HIS A 34 2.39 15.00 3.37
N THR A 35 1.05 15.04 3.40
CA THR A 35 0.23 14.79 4.59
C THR A 35 -0.85 13.72 4.38
N ILE A 36 -1.13 12.98 5.46
CA ILE A 36 -2.27 12.05 5.53
C ILE A 36 -3.61 12.80 5.41
N VAL A 37 -4.65 12.08 5.00
CA VAL A 37 -6.05 12.55 5.02
C VAL A 37 -6.96 11.75 5.95
N GLY A 38 -6.43 10.68 6.55
CA GLY A 38 -7.04 10.01 7.70
C GLY A 38 -6.03 9.17 8.46
N ASP A 39 -6.43 8.58 9.59
CA ASP A 39 -5.46 7.95 10.51
C ASP A 39 -4.97 6.58 10.03
N GLY A 40 -5.77 5.81 9.30
CA GLY A 40 -5.43 4.44 8.91
C GLY A 40 -4.99 4.30 7.46
N THR A 41 -4.51 3.10 7.11
CA THR A 41 -4.14 2.76 5.72
C THR A 41 -5.30 3.02 4.75
N PHE A 42 -6.50 2.53 5.07
CA PHE A 42 -7.65 2.61 4.16
C PHE A 42 -7.99 4.07 3.83
N GLU A 43 -7.96 4.94 4.82
CA GLU A 43 -8.25 6.37 4.67
C GLU A 43 -7.25 7.08 3.76
N ASN A 44 -6.00 6.62 3.68
CA ASN A 44 -4.96 7.23 2.87
C ASN A 44 -4.85 6.60 1.48
N ILE A 45 -4.92 5.26 1.38
CA ILE A 45 -4.77 4.60 0.07
C ILE A 45 -6.03 4.74 -0.80
N VAL A 46 -7.23 4.87 -0.23
CA VAL A 46 -8.45 5.00 -1.03
C VAL A 46 -8.48 6.29 -1.83
N PRO A 47 -8.19 7.47 -1.27
CA PRO A 47 -7.97 8.69 -2.07
C PRO A 47 -6.94 8.52 -3.19
N MET A 48 -5.81 7.86 -2.92
CA MET A 48 -4.78 7.61 -3.94
C MET A 48 -5.29 6.70 -5.07
N LEU A 49 -6.01 5.64 -4.73
CA LEU A 49 -6.34 4.55 -5.65
C LEU A 49 -7.77 4.64 -6.23
N PHE A 50 -8.66 5.41 -5.63
CA PHE A 50 -10.06 5.58 -6.05
C PHE A 50 -10.36 7.05 -6.38
N GLY A 51 -9.49 7.99 -5.95
CA GLY A 51 -9.63 9.44 -6.11
C GLY A 51 -10.86 10.04 -5.47
N GLN A 52 -11.34 9.41 -4.42
CA GLN A 52 -12.45 9.88 -3.62
C GLN A 52 -12.14 9.59 -2.15
N SER A 53 -12.78 10.33 -1.26
CA SER A 53 -12.62 10.12 0.17
C SER A 53 -13.05 8.72 0.59
N ALA A 54 -12.27 8.11 1.49
CA ALA A 54 -12.58 6.81 2.06
C ALA A 54 -13.97 6.76 2.72
N ILE A 55 -14.49 7.90 3.18
CA ILE A 55 -15.83 7.98 3.79
C ILE A 55 -16.94 7.47 2.86
N HIS A 56 -16.79 7.63 1.54
CA HIS A 56 -17.76 7.15 0.56
C HIS A 56 -17.78 5.61 0.45
N TYR A 57 -16.76 4.94 0.99
CA TYR A 57 -16.55 3.50 0.88
C TYR A 57 -16.61 2.77 2.23
N GLN A 58 -16.94 3.48 3.32
CA GLN A 58 -17.14 2.88 4.66
C GLN A 58 -18.61 2.58 4.96
N ILE A 59 -19.43 2.42 3.92
CA ILE A 59 -20.87 2.14 4.05
C ILE A 59 -21.06 0.62 4.16
N PRO A 60 -21.63 0.09 5.26
CA PRO A 60 -21.92 -1.33 5.39
C PRO A 60 -22.87 -1.83 4.28
N ASN A 61 -22.58 -3.01 3.72
CA ASN A 61 -23.48 -3.62 2.74
C ASN A 61 -24.64 -4.34 3.42
N THR A 62 -25.78 -3.66 3.50
CA THR A 62 -27.04 -4.19 4.06
C THR A 62 -27.97 -4.81 3.01
N ASN A 63 -27.63 -4.70 1.73
CA ASN A 63 -28.54 -5.03 0.63
C ASN A 63 -28.29 -6.44 0.04
N ASP A 64 -27.26 -7.14 0.53
CA ASP A 64 -26.89 -8.47 0.05
C ASP A 64 -26.59 -9.39 1.25
N SER A 65 -27.46 -10.38 1.46
CA SER A 65 -27.40 -11.32 2.59
C SER A 65 -26.15 -12.19 2.59
N ARG A 66 -25.42 -12.29 1.47
CA ARG A 66 -24.11 -12.99 1.42
C ARG A 66 -23.03 -12.29 2.26
N TYR A 67 -23.29 -11.06 2.71
CA TYR A 67 -22.38 -10.25 3.55
C TYR A 67 -22.90 -10.06 4.98
N GLU A 68 -23.87 -10.88 5.40
CA GLU A 68 -24.32 -10.94 6.78
C GLU A 68 -23.38 -11.82 7.60
N PHE A 69 -22.67 -11.22 8.56
CA PHE A 69 -21.82 -11.94 9.51
C PHE A 69 -22.54 -12.08 10.84
N ILE A 70 -22.59 -13.29 11.39
CA ILE A 70 -23.21 -13.54 12.69
C ILE A 70 -22.15 -13.50 13.78
N ARG A 71 -22.28 -12.55 14.71
CA ARG A 71 -21.49 -12.51 15.93
C ARG A 71 -22.37 -12.87 17.13
N MET A 72 -21.89 -13.79 17.95
CA MET A 72 -22.51 -14.07 19.24
C MET A 72 -22.06 -13.02 20.26
N GLU A 73 -23.02 -12.36 20.90
CA GLU A 73 -22.77 -11.43 22.00
C GLU A 73 -23.34 -11.99 23.30
N THR A 74 -22.53 -11.98 24.36
CA THR A 74 -23.00 -12.35 25.69
C THR A 74 -23.63 -11.13 26.35
N LYS A 75 -24.92 -11.23 26.66
CA LYS A 75 -25.65 -10.23 27.43
C LYS A 75 -25.89 -10.72 28.85
N LEU A 76 -25.94 -9.76 29.78
CA LEU A 76 -26.30 -10.01 31.17
C LEU A 76 -27.75 -9.58 31.37
N ASP A 77 -28.59 -10.49 31.85
CA ASP A 77 -29.95 -10.12 32.27
C ASP A 77 -29.85 -9.19 33.49
N PRO A 78 -30.40 -7.96 33.42
CA PRO A 78 -30.26 -6.98 34.49
C PRO A 78 -30.97 -7.42 35.79
N LYS A 79 -32.04 -8.21 35.68
CA LYS A 79 -32.84 -8.70 36.81
C LYS A 79 -32.27 -9.99 37.39
N THR A 80 -32.02 -10.99 36.54
CA THR A 80 -31.63 -12.33 36.99
C THR A 80 -30.11 -12.50 37.12
N LYS A 81 -29.33 -11.54 36.61
CA LYS A 81 -27.85 -11.61 36.50
C LYS A 81 -27.35 -12.84 35.74
N LYS A 82 -28.21 -13.54 35.01
CA LYS A 82 -27.82 -14.67 34.17
C LYS A 82 -27.24 -14.16 32.85
N ARG A 83 -26.18 -14.83 32.39
CA ARG A 83 -25.62 -14.58 31.05
C ARG A 83 -26.41 -15.36 30.01
N TYR A 84 -26.71 -14.73 28.89
CA TYR A 84 -27.32 -15.38 27.74
C TYR A 84 -26.66 -14.88 26.45
N GLN A 85 -26.71 -15.69 25.41
CA GLN A 85 -26.13 -15.35 24.11
C GLN A 85 -27.20 -14.78 23.19
N VAL A 86 -26.86 -13.71 22.47
CA VAL A 86 -27.69 -13.18 21.39
C VAL A 86 -26.92 -13.20 20.07
N LYS A 87 -27.63 -13.53 18.98
CA LYS A 87 -27.11 -13.39 17.63
C LYS A 87 -27.21 -11.92 17.21
N LYS A 88 -26.11 -11.37 16.75
CA LYS A 88 -26.07 -10.04 16.13
C LYS A 88 -25.58 -10.19 14.70
N ILE A 89 -26.36 -9.64 13.77
CA ILE A 89 -25.96 -9.53 12.37
C ILE A 89 -25.05 -8.30 12.25
N ILE A 90 -23.92 -8.48 11.60
CA ILE A 90 -22.91 -7.45 11.33
C ILE A 90 -22.74 -7.38 9.82
N HIS A 91 -22.72 -6.15 9.32
CA HIS A 91 -22.40 -5.84 7.94
C HIS A 91 -21.09 -5.07 7.89
N TYR A 92 -20.21 -5.45 6.97
CA TYR A 92 -18.97 -4.74 6.70
C TYR A 92 -19.07 -3.95 5.39
N PRO A 93 -18.27 -2.88 5.21
CA PRO A 93 -18.22 -2.16 3.95
C PRO A 93 -17.65 -3.00 2.79
N GLY A 94 -17.99 -2.60 1.57
CA GLY A 94 -17.66 -3.34 0.35
C GLY A 94 -18.70 -4.41 0.01
N PRO A 95 -18.52 -5.19 -1.06
CA PRO A 95 -17.27 -5.36 -1.80
C PRO A 95 -16.91 -4.12 -2.64
N PHE A 96 -15.64 -3.98 -3.03
CA PHE A 96 -15.17 -2.80 -3.76
C PHE A 96 -15.14 -2.97 -5.28
N ASP A 97 -15.67 -4.09 -5.78
CA ASP A 97 -15.65 -4.50 -7.18
C ASP A 97 -16.24 -3.47 -8.13
N ASP A 98 -17.28 -2.71 -7.75
CA ASP A 98 -17.98 -1.78 -8.64
C ASP A 98 -17.47 -0.33 -8.55
N HIS A 99 -16.46 -0.07 -7.72
CA HIS A 99 -15.93 1.27 -7.49
C HIS A 99 -14.81 1.65 -8.46
N PRO A 100 -14.46 2.96 -8.58
CA PRO A 100 -13.49 3.46 -9.56
C PRO A 100 -12.04 3.23 -9.14
N PHE A 101 -11.69 1.98 -8.83
CA PHE A 101 -10.31 1.58 -8.54
C PHE A 101 -9.42 1.87 -9.76
N ILE A 102 -8.31 2.58 -9.54
CA ILE A 102 -7.42 3.13 -10.56
C ILE A 102 -6.95 2.07 -11.57
N VAL A 103 -6.76 0.83 -11.11
CA VAL A 103 -6.33 -0.27 -11.98
C VAL A 103 -7.29 -0.47 -13.15
N LYS A 104 -8.61 -0.26 -12.96
CA LYS A 104 -9.60 -0.39 -14.03
C LYS A 104 -9.34 0.57 -15.20
N ASN A 105 -8.76 1.75 -14.95
CA ASN A 105 -8.40 2.68 -16.02
C ASN A 105 -7.26 2.11 -16.87
N PHE A 106 -6.26 1.52 -16.23
CA PHE A 106 -5.13 0.88 -16.90
C PHE A 106 -5.55 -0.41 -17.63
N SER A 107 -6.43 -1.22 -17.03
CA SER A 107 -7.00 -2.39 -17.69
C SER A 107 -7.76 -2.03 -18.98
N ARG A 108 -8.53 -0.91 -18.99
CA ARG A 108 -9.21 -0.41 -20.20
C ARG A 108 -8.24 0.06 -21.29
N LEU A 109 -7.01 0.41 -20.91
CA LEU A 109 -5.93 0.78 -21.83
C LEU A 109 -5.03 -0.41 -22.18
N ASN A 110 -5.47 -1.65 -21.91
CA ASN A 110 -4.75 -2.90 -22.18
C ASN A 110 -3.40 -3.03 -21.45
N TYR A 111 -3.24 -2.39 -20.29
CA TYR A 111 -2.08 -2.62 -19.44
C TYR A 111 -2.21 -3.99 -18.77
N THR A 112 -1.10 -4.72 -18.64
CA THR A 112 -1.02 -5.88 -17.74
C THR A 112 -0.91 -5.38 -16.30
N THR A 113 -1.78 -5.84 -15.43
CA THR A 113 -1.98 -5.26 -14.10
C THR A 113 -1.53 -6.19 -12.98
N TYR A 114 -0.92 -5.61 -11.94
CA TYR A 114 -0.39 -6.33 -10.78
C TYR A 114 -0.87 -5.69 -9.48
N PHE A 115 -1.36 -6.50 -8.54
CA PHE A 115 -1.66 -6.05 -7.19
C PHE A 115 -1.27 -7.10 -6.14
N SER A 116 -0.39 -6.68 -5.23
CA SER A 116 0.08 -7.48 -4.11
C SER A 116 -0.03 -6.71 -2.80
N GLU A 117 -0.57 -7.39 -1.79
CA GLU A 117 -0.73 -6.89 -0.43
C GLU A 117 -0.54 -8.09 0.52
N GLU A 118 0.59 -8.13 1.20
CA GLU A 118 1.03 -9.34 1.93
C GLU A 118 0.27 -9.59 3.24
N TRP A 119 -0.38 -8.56 3.79
CA TRP A 119 -1.14 -8.70 5.03
C TRP A 119 -2.61 -9.08 4.80
N ARG A 120 -3.06 -10.18 5.42
CA ARG A 120 -4.41 -10.72 5.20
C ARG A 120 -5.54 -9.79 5.66
N GLU A 121 -5.25 -8.93 6.62
CA GLU A 121 -6.14 -7.94 7.22
C GLU A 121 -5.66 -6.52 6.87
N SER A 122 -5.11 -6.34 5.68
CA SER A 122 -4.73 -5.01 5.21
C SER A 122 -5.96 -4.21 4.74
N ALA A 123 -5.75 -3.06 4.09
CA ALA A 123 -6.73 -1.98 4.03
C ALA A 123 -8.12 -2.40 3.52
N PHE A 124 -8.17 -3.20 2.45
CA PHE A 124 -9.43 -3.62 1.83
C PHE A 124 -10.10 -4.81 2.53
N TYR A 125 -9.40 -5.50 3.44
CA TYR A 125 -9.86 -6.75 4.06
C TYR A 125 -10.02 -6.67 5.59
N ASN A 126 -9.52 -5.61 6.24
CA ASN A 126 -9.77 -5.37 7.66
C ASN A 126 -11.20 -4.87 7.91
N LEU A 127 -12.05 -5.75 8.47
CA LEU A 127 -13.47 -5.47 8.74
C LEU A 127 -14.19 -4.92 7.49
N LYS A 128 -13.84 -5.46 6.33
CA LYS A 128 -14.33 -5.06 4.99
C LYS A 128 -14.41 -6.30 4.11
N ASN A 129 -15.29 -6.25 3.12
CA ASN A 129 -15.58 -7.35 2.22
C ASN A 129 -14.59 -7.50 1.05
N GLY A 130 -13.62 -6.59 0.94
CA GLY A 130 -12.56 -6.65 -0.07
C GLY A 130 -13.06 -6.64 -1.52
N PHE A 131 -12.37 -7.38 -2.37
CA PHE A 131 -12.75 -7.61 -3.77
C PHE A 131 -13.22 -9.06 -3.94
N ARG A 132 -14.35 -9.27 -4.63
CA ARG A 132 -14.88 -10.60 -4.93
C ARG A 132 -14.22 -11.20 -6.17
N GLN A 133 -14.05 -10.39 -7.20
CA GLN A 133 -13.30 -10.72 -8.40
C GLN A 133 -11.89 -10.19 -8.27
N ALA A 134 -10.93 -10.87 -8.91
CA ALA A 134 -9.55 -10.38 -8.95
C ALA A 134 -9.55 -9.00 -9.64
N PRO A 135 -9.12 -7.92 -8.95
CA PRO A 135 -9.20 -6.57 -9.51
C PRO A 135 -8.07 -6.29 -10.52
N THR A 136 -7.14 -7.24 -10.69
CA THR A 136 -5.94 -7.16 -11.52
C THR A 136 -5.64 -8.53 -12.13
N ASP A 137 -4.90 -8.57 -13.24
CA ASP A 137 -4.47 -9.83 -13.90
C ASP A 137 -3.60 -10.68 -12.96
N TYR A 138 -2.65 -10.04 -12.27
CA TYR A 138 -1.77 -10.68 -11.29
C TYR A 138 -2.15 -10.25 -9.88
N TYR A 139 -3.13 -10.96 -9.30
CA TYR A 139 -3.64 -10.67 -7.96
C TYR A 139 -3.11 -11.66 -6.90
N LEU A 140 -2.13 -11.24 -6.10
CA LEU A 140 -1.42 -12.14 -5.17
C LEU A 140 -2.15 -12.47 -3.86
N ARG A 141 -3.40 -12.02 -3.69
CA ARG A 141 -4.16 -12.25 -2.45
C ARG A 141 -4.27 -13.71 -2.06
N GLN A 142 -4.59 -14.58 -3.03
CA GLN A 142 -4.75 -16.02 -2.78
C GLN A 142 -3.42 -16.68 -2.43
N TYR A 143 -2.33 -16.24 -3.08
CA TYR A 143 -0.98 -16.66 -2.71
C TYR A 143 -0.73 -16.33 -1.24
N TRP A 144 -0.88 -15.07 -0.83
CA TRP A 144 -0.65 -14.66 0.55
C TRP A 144 -1.54 -15.39 1.55
N LEU A 145 -2.85 -15.54 1.27
CA LEU A 145 -3.76 -16.31 2.13
C LEU A 145 -3.28 -17.73 2.37
N SER A 146 -2.84 -18.43 1.31
CA SER A 146 -2.37 -19.81 1.48
C SER A 146 -1.14 -19.90 2.38
N LEU A 147 -0.28 -18.88 2.42
CA LEU A 147 0.86 -18.82 3.34
C LEU A 147 0.39 -18.74 4.80
N TYR A 148 -0.64 -17.94 5.12
CA TYR A 148 -1.19 -17.83 6.49
C TYR A 148 -1.76 -19.14 7.03
N GLU A 149 -2.22 -20.04 6.15
CA GLU A 149 -2.77 -21.34 6.52
C GLU A 149 -1.69 -22.40 6.79
N THR A 150 -0.42 -22.10 6.52
CA THR A 150 0.67 -23.06 6.73
C THR A 150 1.13 -23.10 8.19
N MET A 151 1.54 -24.29 8.65
CA MET A 151 2.22 -24.43 9.94
C MET A 151 3.52 -23.62 9.99
N SER A 152 4.23 -23.50 8.86
CA SER A 152 5.50 -22.77 8.76
C SER A 152 5.35 -21.28 9.06
N TYR A 153 4.25 -20.66 8.63
CA TYR A 153 3.92 -19.27 8.95
C TYR A 153 3.55 -19.11 10.42
N ASN A 154 2.74 -20.04 10.96
CA ASN A 154 2.29 -20.01 12.35
C ASN A 154 3.31 -20.55 13.36
N LYS A 155 4.47 -21.05 12.89
CA LYS A 155 5.53 -21.66 13.72
C LYS A 155 6.18 -20.66 14.68
N PHE A 156 6.22 -19.38 14.31
CA PHE A 156 6.89 -18.35 15.11
C PHE A 156 5.94 -17.76 16.17
N SER A 157 6.24 -18.03 17.44
CA SER A 157 5.60 -17.39 18.59
C SER A 157 5.81 -15.87 18.57
N GLY A 158 4.74 -15.08 18.73
CA GLY A 158 4.80 -13.61 18.79
C GLY A 158 3.56 -12.95 18.19
N ASN A 159 3.31 -11.69 18.53
CA ASN A 159 2.11 -10.94 18.11
C ASN A 159 2.29 -10.16 16.80
N SER A 160 3.43 -10.27 16.11
CA SER A 160 3.69 -9.49 14.90
C SER A 160 2.84 -9.97 13.72
N ASN A 161 2.19 -9.05 13.02
CA ASN A 161 1.38 -9.32 11.86
C ASN A 161 1.71 -8.35 10.71
N PRO A 162 2.20 -8.81 9.55
CA PRO A 162 2.62 -10.18 9.20
C PRO A 162 3.80 -10.72 10.03
N LYS A 163 3.95 -12.05 10.06
CA LYS A 163 5.15 -12.73 10.56
C LYS A 163 6.34 -12.40 9.65
N PRO A 164 7.56 -12.20 10.23
CA PRO A 164 8.71 -11.74 9.46
C PRO A 164 9.28 -12.80 8.51
N CYS A 165 8.98 -14.09 8.72
CA CYS A 165 9.58 -15.18 7.97
C CYS A 165 8.53 -16.16 7.45
N TYR A 166 8.81 -16.74 6.29
CA TYR A 166 8.17 -17.96 5.80
C TYR A 166 9.27 -18.98 5.49
N LEU A 167 9.23 -20.14 6.16
CA LEU A 167 10.32 -21.11 6.18
C LEU A 167 11.64 -20.46 6.63
N ASN A 168 12.66 -20.44 5.77
CA ASN A 168 13.98 -19.86 6.00
C ASN A 168 14.18 -18.53 5.26
N LYS A 169 13.13 -17.94 4.68
CA LYS A 169 13.18 -16.64 3.99
C LYS A 169 12.43 -15.58 4.79
N LEU A 170 12.97 -14.36 4.80
CA LEU A 170 12.21 -13.18 5.25
C LEU A 170 11.06 -12.92 4.27
N LEU A 171 9.90 -12.51 4.79
CA LEU A 171 8.65 -12.42 4.02
C LEU A 171 8.76 -11.40 2.90
N HIS A 172 9.45 -10.27 3.14
CA HIS A 172 9.64 -9.23 2.13
C HIS A 172 10.33 -9.74 0.87
N TYR A 173 11.26 -10.71 0.97
CA TYR A 173 11.89 -11.29 -0.22
C TYR A 173 10.87 -11.97 -1.13
N LEU A 174 9.82 -12.60 -0.60
CA LEU A 174 8.76 -13.17 -1.43
C LEU A 174 8.00 -12.08 -2.18
N SER A 175 7.74 -10.95 -1.53
CA SER A 175 7.10 -9.78 -2.14
C SER A 175 7.97 -9.18 -3.26
N LEU A 176 9.28 -9.03 -3.01
CA LEU A 176 10.23 -8.51 -4.00
C LEU A 176 10.44 -9.48 -5.18
N ASP A 177 10.57 -10.79 -4.92
CA ASP A 177 10.75 -11.83 -5.93
C ASP A 177 9.57 -11.86 -6.92
N TRP A 178 8.33 -11.72 -6.41
CA TRP A 178 7.13 -11.64 -7.25
C TRP A 178 7.10 -10.38 -8.11
N LEU A 179 7.43 -9.23 -7.54
CA LEU A 179 7.48 -7.97 -8.28
C LEU A 179 8.56 -8.02 -9.37
N GLU A 180 9.77 -8.49 -9.05
CA GLU A 180 10.85 -8.63 -10.01
C GLU A 180 10.45 -9.59 -11.14
N SER A 181 9.82 -10.72 -10.82
CA SER A 181 9.33 -11.68 -11.82
C SER A 181 8.29 -11.06 -12.74
N PHE A 182 7.30 -10.35 -12.18
CA PHE A 182 6.27 -9.66 -12.95
C PHE A 182 6.87 -8.66 -13.94
N ILE A 183 7.77 -7.78 -13.46
CA ILE A 183 8.43 -6.77 -14.30
C ILE A 183 9.29 -7.44 -15.39
N ASN A 184 10.06 -8.47 -15.04
CA ASN A 184 10.91 -9.17 -16.00
C ASN A 184 10.12 -9.92 -17.09
N ILE A 185 8.90 -10.37 -16.82
CA ILE A 185 8.10 -11.12 -17.80
C ILE A 185 7.29 -10.16 -18.66
N HIS A 186 6.65 -9.16 -18.05
CA HIS A 186 5.60 -8.38 -18.71
C HIS A 186 6.01 -6.97 -19.14
N HIS A 187 7.11 -6.43 -18.59
CA HIS A 187 7.46 -5.01 -18.76
C HIS A 187 8.75 -4.77 -19.56
N LYS A 188 9.14 -5.75 -20.39
CA LYS A 188 10.37 -5.69 -21.19
C LYS A 188 10.29 -4.75 -22.40
N THR A 189 9.09 -4.51 -22.93
CA THR A 189 8.87 -3.74 -24.15
C THR A 189 7.70 -2.77 -23.98
N SER A 190 7.74 -1.62 -24.65
CA SER A 190 6.65 -0.64 -24.63
C SER A 190 5.32 -1.16 -25.17
N ASP A 191 5.35 -2.23 -25.98
CA ASP A 191 4.16 -2.84 -26.59
C ASP A 191 3.25 -3.53 -25.56
N TYR A 192 3.78 -3.83 -24.37
CA TYR A 192 3.04 -4.46 -23.28
C TYR A 192 3.17 -3.59 -22.02
N PRO A 193 2.41 -2.49 -21.93
CA PRO A 193 2.51 -1.60 -20.79
C PRO A 193 2.01 -2.28 -19.52
N THR A 194 2.62 -1.95 -18.37
CA THR A 194 2.23 -2.53 -17.08
C THR A 194 1.83 -1.48 -16.05
N PHE A 195 0.90 -1.85 -15.17
CA PHE A 195 0.55 -1.04 -14.01
C PHE A 195 0.52 -1.93 -12.77
N GLY A 196 1.39 -1.64 -11.80
CA GLY A 196 1.56 -2.47 -10.61
C GLY A 196 1.44 -1.70 -9.31
N ILE A 197 0.78 -2.28 -8.32
CA ILE A 197 0.74 -1.82 -6.93
C ILE A 197 1.26 -2.95 -6.04
N MET A 198 2.32 -2.67 -5.28
CA MET A 198 2.81 -3.55 -4.21
C MET A 198 2.71 -2.80 -2.89
N LYS A 199 1.97 -3.35 -1.93
CA LYS A 199 1.91 -2.84 -0.56
C LYS A 199 2.61 -3.81 0.39
N MET A 200 3.57 -3.27 1.15
CA MET A 200 4.37 -3.99 2.12
C MET A 200 3.98 -3.55 3.54
N ASN A 201 3.85 -4.52 4.43
CA ASN A 201 3.33 -4.37 5.79
C ASN A 201 4.32 -4.86 6.85
N GLU A 202 4.98 -5.97 6.58
CA GLU A 202 5.80 -6.74 7.50
C GLU A 202 6.97 -5.96 8.10
N MET A 203 7.62 -5.15 7.26
CA MET A 203 8.85 -4.44 7.64
C MET A 203 8.62 -3.15 8.43
N SER A 204 7.38 -2.67 8.58
CA SER A 204 7.18 -1.31 9.11
C SER A 204 5.89 -1.06 9.88
N HIS A 205 4.90 -1.97 9.84
CA HIS A 205 3.61 -1.74 10.51
C HIS A 205 3.72 -1.76 12.06
N ASP A 206 4.33 -2.81 12.63
CA ASP A 206 4.38 -3.04 14.08
C ASP A 206 5.68 -2.54 14.74
N TYR A 207 6.79 -2.57 13.99
CA TYR A 207 8.15 -2.33 14.50
C TYR A 207 8.89 -1.35 13.60
N LEU A 208 9.44 -0.28 14.21
CA LEU A 208 10.21 0.73 13.49
C LEU A 208 11.55 0.20 12.99
N GLU A 209 12.13 -0.75 13.73
CA GLU A 209 13.48 -1.28 13.56
C GLU A 209 13.59 -2.19 12.33
N ARG A 210 12.50 -2.87 11.96
CA ARG A 210 12.49 -3.79 10.82
C ARG A 210 12.71 -3.08 9.49
N LEU A 211 12.33 -1.81 9.38
CA LEU A 211 12.54 -1.04 8.16
C LEU A 211 14.03 -0.85 7.87
N PHE A 212 14.90 -0.86 8.88
CA PHE A 212 16.35 -0.80 8.68
C PHE A 212 16.90 -2.06 8.01
N TRP A 213 16.22 -3.20 8.12
CA TRP A 213 16.68 -4.46 7.54
C TRP A 213 16.53 -4.48 6.02
N ILE A 214 15.53 -3.78 5.47
CA ILE A 214 15.21 -3.85 4.04
C ILE A 214 16.00 -2.84 3.19
N ASP A 215 16.74 -1.89 3.79
CA ASP A 215 17.40 -0.82 3.03
C ASP A 215 18.38 -1.35 1.97
N TYR A 216 19.18 -2.34 2.33
CA TYR A 216 20.11 -2.93 1.36
C TYR A 216 19.36 -3.69 0.26
N ASP A 217 18.32 -4.44 0.62
CA ASP A 217 17.56 -5.27 -0.31
C ASP A 217 16.78 -4.44 -1.33
N LEU A 218 16.14 -3.35 -0.89
CA LEU A 218 15.44 -2.42 -1.79
C LEU A 218 16.42 -1.73 -2.73
N LYS A 219 17.58 -1.28 -2.23
CA LYS A 219 18.64 -0.72 -3.07
C LYS A 219 19.05 -1.72 -4.16
N THR A 220 19.35 -2.96 -3.78
CA THR A 220 19.77 -4.00 -4.72
C THR A 220 18.68 -4.30 -5.75
N LEU A 221 17.42 -4.38 -5.35
CA LEU A 221 16.30 -4.55 -6.28
C LEU A 221 16.26 -3.42 -7.30
N PHE A 222 16.28 -2.15 -6.86
CA PHE A 222 16.21 -1.01 -7.77
C PHE A 222 17.44 -0.94 -8.69
N GLU A 223 18.64 -1.19 -8.17
CA GLU A 223 19.87 -1.28 -8.98
C GLU A 223 19.72 -2.32 -10.09
N ASN A 224 19.27 -3.52 -9.75
CA ASN A 224 19.06 -4.59 -10.72
C ASN A 224 18.02 -4.22 -11.78
N LEU A 225 16.89 -3.64 -11.38
CA LEU A 225 15.83 -3.26 -12.31
C LEU A 225 16.26 -2.14 -13.28
N PHE A 226 17.01 -1.14 -12.81
CA PHE A 226 17.54 -0.08 -13.67
C PHE A 226 18.71 -0.56 -14.55
N GLN A 227 19.61 -1.40 -14.03
CA GLN A 227 20.69 -1.99 -14.84
C GLN A 227 20.14 -2.85 -16.00
N LYS A 228 19.06 -3.61 -15.73
CA LYS A 228 18.32 -4.37 -16.76
C LYS A 228 17.45 -3.49 -17.67
N LYS A 229 17.45 -2.16 -17.48
CA LYS A 229 16.64 -1.16 -18.21
C LYS A 229 15.13 -1.35 -18.07
N LEU A 230 14.68 -2.10 -17.07
CA LEU A 230 13.26 -2.42 -16.87
C LEU A 230 12.45 -1.23 -16.34
N LEU A 231 13.09 -0.27 -15.68
CA LEU A 231 12.42 0.93 -15.16
C LEU A 231 12.68 2.20 -15.99
N ASN A 232 13.38 2.11 -17.12
CA ASN A 232 13.80 3.29 -17.89
C ASN A 232 12.65 4.12 -18.45
N ASN A 233 11.50 3.50 -18.75
CA ASN A 233 10.29 4.17 -19.21
C ASN A 233 9.14 4.01 -18.20
N THR A 234 9.46 4.08 -16.90
CA THR A 234 8.50 3.84 -15.81
C THR A 234 8.45 5.01 -14.85
N ILE A 235 7.23 5.48 -14.54
CA ILE A 235 7.02 6.33 -13.36
C ILE A 235 6.99 5.41 -12.13
N LEU A 236 7.99 5.54 -11.26
CA LEU A 236 8.06 4.79 -10.01
C LEU A 236 7.63 5.70 -8.86
N ILE A 237 6.52 5.35 -8.22
CA ILE A 237 6.10 5.94 -6.94
C ILE A 237 6.57 5.00 -5.82
N PHE A 238 7.36 5.54 -4.90
CA PHE A 238 7.83 4.86 -3.70
C PHE A 238 7.46 5.71 -2.48
N CYS A 239 6.58 5.19 -1.63
CA CYS A 239 5.91 6.01 -0.61
C CYS A 239 5.49 5.19 0.62
N GLY A 240 5.17 5.89 1.71
CA GLY A 240 4.42 5.38 2.84
C GLY A 240 2.94 5.76 2.73
N ASP A 241 2.05 4.97 3.31
CA ASP A 241 0.60 5.29 3.38
C ASP A 241 0.26 6.26 4.53
N HIS A 242 0.93 6.13 5.67
CA HIS A 242 0.90 7.01 6.84
C HIS A 242 2.21 6.88 7.62
N GLY A 243 2.45 7.70 8.65
CA GLY A 243 3.58 7.48 9.57
C GLY A 243 3.29 6.41 10.61
N HIS A 244 4.28 6.07 11.46
CA HIS A 244 4.14 4.92 12.36
C HIS A 244 3.13 5.14 13.49
N ARG A 245 2.19 4.20 13.66
CA ARG A 245 1.06 4.33 14.61
C ARG A 245 1.12 3.40 15.81
N GLN A 246 1.79 2.25 15.67
CA GLN A 246 1.80 1.20 16.70
C GLN A 246 2.89 1.36 17.76
N HIS A 247 3.76 2.38 17.61
CA HIS A 247 4.92 2.56 18.48
C HIS A 247 4.69 3.69 19.49
N ARG A 248 5.27 3.55 20.70
CA ARG A 248 5.18 4.55 21.78
C ARG A 248 5.69 5.93 21.37
N LEU A 249 6.53 6.01 20.33
CA LEU A 249 6.97 7.27 19.74
C LEU A 249 5.80 8.16 19.32
N ARG A 250 4.68 7.60 18.85
CA ARG A 250 3.47 8.38 18.48
C ARG A 250 2.95 9.26 19.63
N LEU A 251 3.15 8.85 20.88
CA LEU A 251 2.71 9.60 22.07
C LEU A 251 3.59 10.82 22.36
N THR A 252 4.77 10.92 21.73
CA THR A 252 5.63 12.10 21.84
C THR A 252 5.18 13.19 20.87
N ARG A 253 5.54 14.45 21.16
CA ARG A 253 5.25 15.58 20.26
C ARG A 253 5.77 15.30 18.84
N ILE A 254 7.02 14.87 18.70
CA ILE A 254 7.65 14.59 17.41
C ILE A 254 6.95 13.44 16.69
N GLY A 255 6.71 12.31 17.37
CA GLY A 255 6.04 11.18 16.74
C GLY A 255 4.60 11.47 16.33
N SER A 256 3.90 12.37 17.04
CA SER A 256 2.56 12.81 16.64
C SER A 256 2.55 13.61 15.33
N PHE A 257 3.63 14.33 15.03
CA PHE A 257 3.83 14.99 13.73
C PHE A 257 4.29 13.99 12.67
N GLU A 258 5.27 13.14 12.98
CA GLU A 258 5.76 12.11 12.04
C GLU A 258 4.63 11.18 11.57
N ALA A 259 3.69 10.81 12.45
CA ALA A 259 2.54 9.98 12.10
C ALA A 259 1.68 10.59 10.97
N LYS A 260 1.71 11.92 10.79
CA LYS A 260 0.90 12.67 9.82
C LYS A 260 1.65 13.02 8.53
N LEU A 261 2.95 12.73 8.48
CA LEU A 261 3.86 13.10 7.39
C LEU A 261 4.45 11.83 6.76
N PRO A 262 3.66 11.09 5.96
CA PRO A 262 4.15 9.90 5.27
C PRO A 262 5.24 10.26 4.28
N PHE A 263 6.17 9.33 4.09
CA PHE A 263 7.16 9.43 3.03
C PHE A 263 6.46 9.41 1.66
N PHE A 264 6.83 10.31 0.75
CA PHE A 264 6.35 10.24 -0.62
C PHE A 264 7.43 10.69 -1.60
N SER A 265 7.70 9.84 -2.59
CA SER A 265 8.72 10.10 -3.58
C SER A 265 8.36 9.52 -4.95
N MET A 266 8.94 10.11 -5.98
CA MET A 266 8.66 9.73 -7.35
C MET A 266 9.90 9.83 -8.23
N LEU A 267 10.13 8.81 -9.04
CA LEU A 267 11.01 8.85 -10.20
C LEU A 267 10.17 8.94 -11.47
N VAL A 268 10.56 9.85 -12.35
CA VAL A 268 9.90 10.10 -13.63
C VAL A 268 10.91 9.85 -14.74
N PRO A 269 10.57 9.07 -15.79
CA PRO A 269 11.50 8.75 -16.87
C PRO A 269 11.73 10.00 -17.73
N GLU A 270 12.92 10.10 -18.33
CA GLU A 270 13.34 11.29 -19.06
C GLU A 270 12.44 11.58 -20.29
N SER A 271 11.97 10.53 -20.96
CA SER A 271 10.99 10.60 -22.05
C SER A 271 9.72 11.34 -21.62
N PHE A 272 9.18 11.02 -20.45
CA PHE A 272 7.99 11.67 -19.92
C PHE A 272 8.27 13.15 -19.57
N LYS A 273 9.44 13.44 -18.99
CA LYS A 273 9.80 14.83 -18.66
C LYS A 273 9.85 15.73 -19.90
N GLN A 274 10.41 15.20 -20.99
CA GLN A 274 10.51 15.91 -22.27
C GLN A 274 9.14 16.08 -22.94
N GLN A 275 8.29 15.06 -22.86
CA GLN A 275 6.96 15.10 -23.47
C GLN A 275 5.97 15.99 -22.70
N PHE A 276 6.08 16.06 -21.37
CA PHE A 276 5.14 16.76 -20.49
C PHE A 276 5.82 17.82 -19.60
N PRO A 277 6.47 18.85 -20.16
CA PRO A 277 7.24 19.83 -19.38
C PRO A 277 6.38 20.63 -18.40
N GLN A 278 5.10 20.88 -18.73
CA GLN A 278 4.18 21.58 -17.81
C GLN A 278 3.83 20.72 -16.59
N VAL A 279 3.66 19.40 -16.76
CA VAL A 279 3.46 18.47 -15.64
C VAL A 279 4.69 18.48 -14.75
N MET A 280 5.89 18.49 -15.32
CA MET A 280 7.13 18.57 -14.54
C MET A 280 7.31 19.90 -13.80
N LYS A 281 6.82 21.01 -14.38
CA LYS A 281 6.80 22.30 -13.70
C LYS A 281 5.88 22.27 -12.46
N ASN A 282 4.69 21.71 -12.62
CA ASN A 282 3.75 21.53 -11.51
C ASN A 282 4.34 20.60 -10.45
N LEU A 283 4.94 19.48 -10.87
CA LEU A 283 5.57 18.52 -9.96
C LEU A 283 6.64 19.17 -9.07
N LYS A 284 7.54 19.96 -9.67
CA LYS A 284 8.59 20.68 -8.94
C LYS A 284 8.03 21.76 -8.01
N HIS A 285 6.96 22.44 -8.41
CA HIS A 285 6.28 23.40 -7.54
C HIS A 285 5.64 22.72 -6.32
N ASN A 286 5.09 21.54 -6.56
CA ASN A 286 4.36 20.74 -5.60
C ASN A 286 5.27 20.03 -4.59
N GLU A 287 6.51 19.72 -4.97
CA GLU A 287 7.55 19.14 -4.10
C GLU A 287 7.73 19.94 -2.78
N GLN A 288 7.58 21.26 -2.83
CA GLN A 288 7.76 22.17 -1.70
C GLN A 288 6.45 22.68 -1.09
N SER A 289 5.31 22.34 -1.69
CA SER A 289 3.99 22.79 -1.27
C SER A 289 3.39 21.81 -0.27
N MET A 290 2.48 22.28 0.61
CA MET A 290 1.70 21.36 1.44
C MET A 290 0.70 20.63 0.55
N GLU A 291 1.00 19.37 0.24
CA GLU A 291 0.12 18.53 -0.56
C GLU A 291 -0.47 17.39 0.27
N ASN A 292 -1.74 17.11 0.04
CA ASN A 292 -2.40 15.93 0.58
C ASN A 292 -2.52 14.85 -0.51
N ILE A 293 -2.92 13.64 -0.11
CA ILE A 293 -2.96 12.48 -1.00
C ILE A 293 -3.96 12.59 -2.16
N TYR A 294 -4.94 13.51 -2.10
CA TYR A 294 -5.86 13.75 -3.22
C TYR A 294 -5.14 14.39 -4.41
N CYS A 295 -4.15 15.24 -4.14
CA CYS A 295 -3.36 15.92 -5.18
C CYS A 295 -2.58 14.90 -6.05
N GLN A 296 -2.22 13.73 -5.50
CA GLN A 296 -1.44 12.71 -6.22
C GLN A 296 -2.18 12.11 -7.42
N ARG A 297 -3.50 11.94 -7.33
CA ARG A 297 -4.29 11.45 -8.48
C ARG A 297 -4.51 12.56 -9.50
N GLU A 298 -4.79 13.78 -9.06
CA GLU A 298 -5.06 14.91 -9.96
C GLU A 298 -3.81 15.41 -10.69
N CYS A 299 -2.64 15.35 -10.05
CA CYS A 299 -1.37 15.73 -10.68
C CYS A 299 -0.99 14.86 -11.89
N PHE A 300 -1.54 13.64 -12.00
CA PHE A 300 -1.10 12.67 -13.01
C PHE A 300 -2.20 12.09 -13.90
N ILE A 301 -3.45 12.00 -13.43
CA ILE A 301 -4.51 11.28 -14.16
C ILE A 301 -5.46 12.22 -14.92
N TYR A 302 -5.55 13.50 -14.52
CA TYR A 302 -6.49 14.45 -15.13
C TYR A 302 -5.89 15.37 -16.19
N HIS A 303 -4.58 15.40 -16.36
CA HIS A 303 -3.99 15.96 -17.58
C HIS A 303 -4.06 14.87 -18.63
N LYS A 304 -5.08 14.97 -19.51
CA LYS A 304 -5.29 14.09 -20.67
C LYS A 304 -3.97 13.58 -21.24
N VAL A 305 -3.63 12.33 -20.91
CA VAL A 305 -2.68 11.51 -21.66
C VAL A 305 -3.48 10.77 -22.72
#